data_AF-A0A1Q6ECJ4-F1
#
_entry.id   AF-A0A1Q6ECJ4-F1
#
_cell.length_a   1.000
_cell.length_b   1.000
_cell.length_c   1.000
_cell.angle_alpha   90.00
_cell.angle_beta   90.00
_cell.angle_gamma   90.00
#
_symmetry.space_group_name_H-M   'P 1'
#
loop_
_entity.id
_entity.type
_entity.pdbx_description
1 polymer ?
#
loop_
_entity_poly.entity_id
_entity_poly.type
_entity_poly.pdbx_seq_one_letter_code
_entity_poly.pdbx_strand_id
1 'polypeptide(L)'
;MFQSARVNQTIYILYKETVPRLEVGSITQVTQPMVKFPTVPQYGQPQEQVVDIFANVNGAQRQFQQLPANKESADFGTGNVFVTVNRDAMNAEIGNLKNESVGIINRVDEERQKIVKYDEILMQLNPEFAEKQRQEQEIATLKNQVAQLAQTNSNLESMMARLMDKLDGDSNKSSKNK
;
A
#
# COMPACT_ATOMS: atom_id res chain seq x y z
N MET A 1 -2.91 28.65 23.24
CA MET A 1 -3.91 29.27 22.35
C MET A 1 -3.22 30.17 21.34
N PHE A 2 -3.84 30.49 20.21
CA PHE A 2 -3.25 31.35 19.18
C PHE A 2 -3.27 32.82 19.59
N GLN A 3 -4.26 33.27 20.37
CA GLN A 3 -4.28 34.62 20.96
C GLN A 3 -3.10 34.88 21.91
N SER A 4 -2.54 33.82 22.51
CA SER A 4 -1.41 33.90 23.42
C SER A 4 -0.07 33.69 22.71
N ALA A 5 -0.09 33.51 21.39
CA ALA A 5 1.11 33.30 20.61
C ALA A 5 1.97 34.57 20.61
N ARG A 6 3.30 34.41 20.71
CA ARG A 6 4.23 35.54 20.78
C ARG A 6 5.25 35.49 19.64
N VAL A 7 5.78 36.66 19.30
CA VAL A 7 6.93 36.77 18.42
C VAL A 7 8.10 35.98 19.00
N ASN A 8 8.87 35.32 18.12
CA ASN A 8 9.94 34.37 18.43
C ASN A 8 9.49 33.05 19.09
N GLN A 9 8.19 32.82 19.23
CA GLN A 9 7.69 31.51 19.64
C GLN A 9 7.79 30.50 18.49
N THR A 10 8.13 29.26 18.81
CA THR A 10 8.12 28.14 17.86
C THR A 10 6.69 27.82 17.40
N ILE A 11 6.51 27.63 16.11
CA ILE A 11 5.28 27.15 15.49
C ILE A 11 5.58 25.89 14.70
N TYR A 12 4.66 24.93 14.76
CA TYR A 12 4.74 23.65 14.06
C TYR A 12 3.67 23.61 12.99
N ILE A 13 4.07 23.22 11.78
CA ILE A 13 3.20 23.18 10.60
C ILE A 13 3.32 21.78 10.00
N LEU A 14 2.21 21.06 9.97
CA LEU A 14 2.12 19.72 9.42
C LEU A 14 1.32 19.77 8.12
N TYR A 15 1.97 19.39 7.03
CA TYR A 15 1.32 19.17 5.74
C TYR A 15 0.81 17.72 5.70
N LYS A 16 -0.51 17.55 5.65
CA LYS A 16 -1.25 16.29 5.54
C LYS A 16 -1.42 15.85 4.08
N GLU A 17 -0.43 16.08 3.25
CA GLU A 17 -0.41 15.63 1.86
C GLU A 17 -0.17 14.11 1.77
N THR A 18 -0.07 13.56 0.56
CA THR A 18 0.22 12.12 0.33
C THR A 18 1.45 11.63 1.10
N VAL A 19 2.43 12.51 1.30
CA VAL A 19 3.57 12.27 2.20
C VAL A 19 3.55 13.36 3.26
N PRO A 20 3.31 13.04 4.54
CA PRO A 20 3.23 14.04 5.59
C PRO A 20 4.59 14.73 5.78
N ARG A 21 4.59 16.07 5.86
CA ARG A 21 5.80 16.87 6.09
C ARG A 21 5.61 17.78 7.28
N LEU A 22 6.60 17.80 8.17
CA LEU A 22 6.63 18.71 9.31
C LEU A 22 7.62 19.84 9.02
N GLU A 23 7.14 21.07 9.10
CA GLU A 23 7.97 22.26 9.12
C GLU A 23 7.90 22.92 10.48
N VAL A 24 9.05 23.40 10.96
CA VAL A 24 9.17 24.13 12.21
C VAL A 24 9.64 25.54 11.89
N GLY A 25 8.90 26.52 12.39
CA GLY A 25 9.21 27.93 12.19
C GLY A 25 9.21 28.71 13.49
N SER A 26 9.50 30.00 13.36
CA SER A 26 9.40 30.97 14.43
C SER A 26 8.40 32.04 14.04
N ILE A 27 7.47 32.36 14.94
CA ILE A 27 6.48 33.43 14.74
C ILE A 27 7.21 34.77 14.64
N THR A 28 6.94 35.54 13.58
CA THR A 28 7.49 36.87 13.37
C THR A 28 6.50 37.96 13.77
N GLN A 29 5.21 37.72 13.62
CA GLN A 29 4.16 38.69 13.96
C GLN A 29 2.84 37.97 14.28
N VAL A 30 2.06 38.53 15.20
CA VAL A 30 0.71 38.07 15.55
C VAL A 30 -0.20 39.29 15.59
N THR A 31 -1.36 39.23 14.95
CA THR A 31 -2.35 40.30 15.03
C THR A 31 -3.20 40.20 16.30
N GLN A 32 -3.81 41.30 16.73
CA GLN A 32 -4.74 41.27 17.85
C GLN A 32 -6.00 40.49 17.45
N PRO A 33 -6.64 39.74 18.37
CA PRO A 33 -7.87 39.01 18.09
C PRO A 33 -8.96 39.93 17.53
N MET A 34 -9.46 39.60 16.33
CA MET A 34 -10.56 40.30 15.67
C MET A 34 -11.79 39.41 15.63
N VAL A 35 -12.98 40.02 15.68
CA VAL A 35 -14.24 39.30 15.51
C VAL A 35 -14.35 38.83 14.05
N LYS A 36 -14.52 37.53 13.83
CA LYS A 36 -14.56 36.90 12.50
C LYS A 36 -15.68 37.47 11.62
N PHE A 37 -16.81 37.83 12.24
CA PHE A 37 -17.93 38.51 11.58
C PHE A 37 -18.28 39.79 12.35
N PRO A 38 -18.13 40.97 11.73
CA PRO A 38 -18.52 42.25 12.33
C PRO A 38 -20.03 42.50 12.27
N THR A 39 -20.85 41.44 12.28
CA THR A 39 -22.32 41.56 12.31
C THR A 39 -22.81 41.77 13.74
N VAL A 40 -23.92 42.50 13.86
CA VAL A 40 -24.60 42.78 15.14
C VAL A 40 -24.80 41.45 15.88
N PRO A 41 -24.29 41.30 17.13
CA PRO A 41 -24.42 40.05 17.86
C PRO A 41 -25.89 39.68 17.98
N GLN A 42 -26.27 38.57 17.34
CA GLN A 42 -27.56 37.94 17.57
C GLN A 42 -27.53 37.44 19.03
N TYR A 43 -28.45 37.97 19.85
CA TYR A 43 -28.50 37.74 21.30
C TYR A 43 -28.24 36.25 21.65
N GLY A 44 -27.15 36.00 22.38
CA GLY A 44 -26.81 34.66 22.90
C GLY A 44 -25.80 33.84 22.11
N GLN A 45 -25.33 34.28 20.93
CA GLN A 45 -24.29 33.56 20.20
C GLN A 45 -22.87 34.02 20.59
N PRO A 46 -21.97 33.10 21.00
CA PRO A 46 -20.58 33.44 21.28
C PRO A 46 -19.88 33.94 20.01
N GLN A 47 -19.28 35.13 20.08
CA GLN A 47 -18.53 35.71 18.98
C GLN A 47 -17.22 34.93 18.76
N GLU A 48 -17.02 34.40 17.55
CA GLU A 48 -15.75 33.77 17.17
C GLU A 48 -14.68 34.84 16.95
N GLN A 49 -13.60 34.77 17.73
CA GLN A 49 -12.42 35.60 17.54
C GLN A 49 -11.35 34.85 16.74
N VAL A 50 -10.70 35.56 15.82
CA VAL A 50 -9.63 35.05 14.98
C VAL A 50 -8.39 35.93 15.05
N VAL A 51 -7.22 35.34 14.81
CA VAL A 51 -5.92 36.01 14.74
C VAL A 51 -5.21 35.60 13.47
N ASP A 52 -4.37 36.48 12.96
CA ASP A 52 -3.44 36.20 11.88
C ASP A 52 -2.05 36.04 12.46
N ILE A 53 -1.36 34.98 12.05
CA ILE A 53 0.00 34.67 12.48
C ILE A 53 0.91 34.67 11.27
N PHE A 54 2.00 35.43 11.36
CA PHE A 54 3.09 35.40 10.41
C PHE A 54 4.23 34.62 11.06
N ALA A 55 4.77 33.67 10.32
CA ALA A 55 5.88 32.83 10.77
C ALA A 55 6.98 32.80 9.71
N ASN A 56 8.22 32.77 10.16
CA ASN A 56 9.36 32.45 9.31
C ASN A 56 9.62 30.95 9.40
N VAL A 57 9.57 30.28 8.27
CA VAL A 57 9.76 28.84 8.13
C VAL A 57 10.82 28.62 7.07
N ASN A 58 11.97 28.04 7.46
CA ASN A 58 13.11 27.80 6.55
C ASN A 58 13.55 29.04 5.74
N GLY A 59 13.44 30.24 6.31
CA GLY A 59 13.80 31.49 5.65
C GLY A 59 12.70 32.09 4.76
N ALA A 60 11.56 31.41 4.61
CA ALA A 60 10.39 31.92 3.91
C ALA A 60 9.34 32.42 4.91
N GLN A 61 8.80 33.62 4.66
CA GLN A 61 7.68 34.13 5.44
C GLN A 61 6.38 33.45 5.01
N ARG A 62 5.70 32.83 5.96
CA ARG A 62 4.38 32.22 5.82
C ARG A 62 3.37 33.02 6.63
N GLN A 63 2.15 33.13 6.11
CA GLN A 63 1.04 33.82 6.75
C GLN A 63 -0.13 32.85 6.92
N PHE A 64 -0.62 32.74 8.15
CA PHE A 64 -1.78 31.95 8.53
C PHE A 64 -2.86 32.91 8.99
N GLN A 65 -3.86 33.13 8.13
CA GLN A 65 -4.95 34.07 8.40
C GLN A 65 -6.15 33.38 9.03
N GLN A 66 -6.92 34.14 9.81
CA GLN A 66 -8.18 33.73 10.42
C GLN A 66 -8.06 32.48 11.32
N LEU A 67 -6.92 32.30 11.99
CA LEU A 67 -6.75 31.21 12.95
C LEU A 67 -7.65 31.46 14.19
N PRO A 68 -8.37 30.47 14.70
CA PRO A 68 -9.26 30.64 15.85
C PRO A 68 -8.47 31.02 17.12
N ALA A 69 -8.69 32.23 17.62
CA ALA A 69 -7.89 32.84 18.70
C ALA A 69 -7.85 31.96 19.97
N ASN A 70 -8.99 31.34 20.30
CA ASN A 70 -9.19 30.52 21.50
C ASN A 70 -8.59 29.11 21.40
N LYS A 71 -8.17 28.64 20.22
CA LYS A 71 -7.58 27.31 20.05
C LYS A 71 -6.06 27.39 20.00
N GLU A 72 -5.37 26.29 20.26
CA GLU A 72 -3.90 26.19 20.15
C GLU A 72 -3.43 25.42 18.91
N SER A 73 -4.38 24.81 18.21
CA SER A 73 -4.21 24.12 16.94
C SER A 73 -5.39 24.42 16.03
N ALA A 74 -5.15 24.42 14.73
CA ALA A 74 -6.17 24.58 13.71
C ALA A 74 -5.71 24.02 12.37
N ASP A 75 -6.67 23.52 11.59
CA ASP A 75 -6.46 23.22 10.19
C ASP A 75 -6.61 24.51 9.35
N PHE A 76 -5.70 24.69 8.41
CA PHE A 76 -5.60 25.84 7.52
C PHE A 76 -5.83 25.42 6.07
N GLY A 77 -6.54 26.26 5.31
CA GLY A 77 -6.95 25.95 3.94
C GLY A 77 -8.04 24.87 3.88
N THR A 78 -7.91 23.94 2.94
CA THR A 78 -8.88 22.83 2.72
C THR A 78 -8.74 21.68 3.73
N GLY A 79 -8.04 21.89 4.85
CA GLY A 79 -7.75 20.83 5.82
C GLY A 79 -6.43 20.09 5.60
N ASN A 80 -5.65 20.47 4.59
CA ASN A 80 -4.39 19.81 4.25
C ASN A 80 -3.20 20.30 5.07
N VAL A 81 -3.34 21.41 5.80
CA VAL A 81 -2.25 21.99 6.60
C VAL A 81 -2.74 22.14 8.03
N PHE A 82 -2.09 21.49 8.97
CA PHE A 82 -2.38 21.60 10.39
C PHE A 82 -1.31 22.44 11.06
N VAL A 83 -1.73 23.50 11.76
CA VAL A 83 -0.83 24.45 12.40
C VAL A 83 -1.08 24.42 13.89
N THR A 84 -0.01 24.45 14.67
CA THR A 84 -0.09 24.54 16.14
C THR A 84 1.12 25.22 16.74
N VAL A 85 0.90 25.85 17.88
CA VAL A 85 1.95 26.43 18.73
C VAL A 85 2.34 25.52 19.91
N ASN A 86 1.74 24.32 19.99
CA ASN A 86 1.94 23.36 21.06
C ASN A 86 2.50 22.03 20.51
N ARG A 87 3.62 21.58 21.06
CA ARG A 87 4.28 20.32 20.64
C ARG A 87 3.41 19.10 20.95
N ASP A 88 2.70 19.09 22.06
CA ASP A 88 1.86 17.97 22.46
C ASP A 88 0.66 17.81 21.52
N ALA A 89 0.06 18.91 21.08
CA ALA A 89 -0.99 18.91 20.08
C ALA A 89 -0.49 18.37 18.72
N MET A 90 0.73 18.74 18.32
CA MET A 90 1.36 18.20 17.10
C MET A 90 1.62 16.69 17.21
N ASN A 91 2.15 16.22 18.35
CA ASN A 91 2.39 14.80 18.58
C ASN A 91 1.09 13.99 18.57
N ALA A 92 0.02 14.51 19.19
CA ALA A 92 -1.29 13.88 19.18
C ALA A 92 -1.83 13.73 17.75
N GLU A 93 -1.73 14.78 16.94
CA GLU A 93 -2.18 14.75 15.54
C GLU A 93 -1.39 13.74 14.70
N ILE A 94 -0.06 13.73 14.81
CA ILE A 94 0.80 12.74 14.12
C ILE A 94 0.47 11.31 14.58
N GLY A 95 0.23 11.13 15.89
CA GLY A 95 -0.18 9.84 16.46
C GLY A 95 -1.51 9.36 15.88
N ASN A 96 -2.50 10.24 15.76
CA ASN A 96 -3.79 9.94 15.16
C ASN A 96 -3.64 9.53 13.68
N LEU A 97 -2.91 10.31 12.88
CA LEU A 97 -2.68 10.00 11.45
C LEU A 97 -1.94 8.67 11.26
N LYS A 98 -0.96 8.39 12.12
CA LYS A 98 -0.25 7.10 12.11
C LYS A 98 -1.18 5.94 12.43
N ASN A 99 -2.00 6.08 13.47
CA ASN A 99 -2.95 5.04 13.88
C ASN A 99 -4.02 4.80 12.81
N GLU A 100 -4.51 5.86 12.17
CA GLU A 100 -5.43 5.76 11.02
C GLU A 100 -4.79 4.99 9.87
N SER A 101 -3.54 5.33 9.52
CA SER A 101 -2.78 4.64 8.47
C SER A 101 -2.59 3.14 8.79
N VAL A 102 -2.25 2.80 10.04
CA VAL A 102 -2.14 1.40 10.49
C VAL A 102 -3.49 0.68 10.42
N GLY A 103 -4.58 1.35 10.80
CA GLY A 103 -5.93 0.80 10.69
C GLY A 103 -6.32 0.46 9.25
N ILE A 104 -5.95 1.32 8.29
CA ILE A 104 -6.14 1.06 6.85
C ILE A 104 -5.33 -0.15 6.40
N ILE A 105 -4.05 -0.25 6.80
CA ILE A 105 -3.20 -1.40 6.46
C ILE A 105 -3.81 -2.71 7.01
N ASN A 106 -4.22 -2.71 8.29
CA ASN A 106 -4.84 -3.89 8.90
C ASN A 106 -6.09 -4.33 8.13
N ARG A 107 -6.94 -3.39 7.69
CA ARG A 107 -8.09 -3.71 6.84
C ARG A 107 -7.68 -4.34 5.51
N VAL A 108 -6.62 -3.85 4.88
CA VAL A 108 -6.11 -4.44 3.63
C VAL A 108 -5.65 -5.88 3.86
N ASP A 109 -4.97 -6.16 4.97
CA ASP A 109 -4.58 -7.53 5.33
C ASP A 109 -5.80 -8.43 5.61
N GLU A 110 -6.79 -7.93 6.35
CA GLU A 110 -8.05 -8.65 6.58
C GLU A 110 -8.80 -8.94 5.28
N GLU A 111 -8.94 -7.95 4.40
CA GLU A 111 -9.58 -8.13 3.09
C GLU A 111 -8.78 -9.08 2.19
N ARG A 112 -7.44 -9.06 2.22
CA ARG A 112 -6.61 -10.06 1.53
C ARG A 112 -6.87 -11.47 2.03
N GLN A 113 -6.97 -11.67 3.35
CA GLN A 113 -7.28 -12.98 3.93
C GLN A 113 -8.68 -13.46 3.53
N LYS A 114 -9.67 -12.56 3.49
CA LYS A 114 -11.03 -12.88 3.03
C LYS A 114 -11.05 -13.32 1.57
N ILE A 115 -10.29 -12.65 0.68
CA ILE A 115 -10.20 -13.05 -0.73
C ILE A 115 -9.69 -14.50 -0.85
N VAL A 116 -8.62 -14.86 -0.15
CA VAL A 116 -8.11 -16.24 -0.15
C VAL A 116 -9.17 -17.23 0.33
N LYS A 117 -9.91 -16.88 1.39
CA LYS A 117 -11.00 -17.73 1.89
C LYS A 117 -12.17 -17.81 0.91
N TYR A 118 -12.50 -16.74 0.20
CA TYR A 118 -13.53 -16.77 -0.83
C TYR A 118 -13.11 -17.64 -2.02
N ASP A 119 -11.85 -17.61 -2.43
CA ASP A 119 -11.31 -18.51 -3.46
C ASP A 119 -11.37 -19.98 -3.02
N GLU A 120 -11.00 -20.28 -1.77
CA GLU A 120 -11.14 -21.63 -1.20
C GLU A 120 -12.60 -22.10 -1.16
N ILE A 121 -13.52 -21.21 -0.74
CA ILE A 121 -14.96 -21.51 -0.70
C ILE A 121 -15.50 -21.71 -2.12
N LEU A 122 -15.07 -20.92 -3.10
CA LEU A 122 -15.43 -21.09 -4.51
C LEU A 122 -14.90 -22.41 -5.07
N MET A 123 -13.68 -22.84 -4.70
CA MET A 123 -13.16 -24.16 -5.06
C MET A 123 -13.96 -25.30 -4.40
N GLN A 124 -14.41 -25.13 -3.15
CA GLN A 124 -15.24 -26.12 -2.46
C GLN A 124 -16.68 -26.19 -2.99
N LEU A 125 -17.27 -25.04 -3.34
CA LEU A 125 -18.62 -24.96 -3.92
C LEU A 125 -18.65 -25.42 -5.38
N ASN A 126 -17.53 -25.39 -6.09
CA ASN A 126 -17.43 -25.79 -7.49
C ASN A 126 -16.51 -27.01 -7.67
N PRO A 127 -16.88 -28.18 -7.11
CA PRO A 127 -16.09 -29.41 -7.19
C PRO A 127 -15.89 -29.89 -8.63
N GLU A 128 -16.77 -29.53 -9.57
CA GLU A 128 -16.58 -29.82 -11.00
C GLU A 128 -15.33 -29.15 -11.58
N PHE A 129 -14.92 -27.96 -11.12
CA PHE A 129 -13.70 -27.31 -11.62
C PHE A 129 -12.43 -27.91 -10.99
N ALA A 130 -12.51 -28.32 -9.72
CA ALA A 130 -11.41 -29.00 -9.03
C ALA A 130 -11.19 -30.43 -9.57
N GLU A 131 -12.26 -31.17 -9.85
CA GLU A 131 -12.18 -32.50 -10.47
C GLU A 131 -11.74 -32.41 -11.93
N LYS A 132 -12.22 -31.42 -12.70
CA LYS A 132 -11.77 -31.23 -14.09
C LYS A 132 -10.31 -30.79 -14.17
N GLN A 133 -9.84 -29.93 -13.27
CA GLN A 133 -8.43 -29.54 -13.19
C GLN A 133 -7.54 -30.71 -12.73
N ARG A 134 -8.00 -31.55 -11.80
CA ARG A 134 -7.31 -32.80 -11.45
C ARG A 134 -7.27 -33.77 -12.62
N GLN A 135 -8.40 -34.01 -13.28
CA GLN A 135 -8.46 -34.87 -14.46
C GLN A 135 -7.56 -34.34 -15.58
N GLU A 136 -7.51 -33.02 -15.83
CA GLU A 136 -6.59 -32.44 -16.82
C GLU A 136 -5.12 -32.60 -16.42
N GLN A 137 -4.77 -32.43 -15.14
CA GLN A 137 -3.42 -32.69 -14.64
C GLN A 137 -3.05 -34.18 -14.75
N GLU A 138 -3.97 -35.08 -14.43
CA GLU A 138 -3.78 -36.52 -14.60
C GLU A 138 -3.65 -36.90 -16.08
N ILE A 139 -4.46 -36.33 -16.97
CA ILE A 139 -4.35 -36.52 -18.43
C ILE A 139 -3.02 -35.98 -18.95
N ALA A 140 -2.57 -34.82 -18.48
CA ALA A 140 -1.27 -34.25 -18.87
C ALA A 140 -0.12 -35.14 -18.41
N THR A 141 -0.22 -35.68 -17.19
CA THR A 141 0.78 -36.61 -16.63
C THR A 141 0.78 -37.94 -17.39
N LEU A 142 -0.39 -38.50 -17.68
CA LEU A 142 -0.55 -39.70 -18.49
C LEU A 142 -0.03 -39.50 -19.91
N LYS A 143 -0.31 -38.36 -20.55
CA LYS A 143 0.25 -38.03 -21.88
C LYS A 143 1.78 -37.97 -21.85
N ASN A 144 2.37 -37.38 -20.82
CA ASN A 144 3.82 -37.35 -20.66
C ASN A 144 4.40 -38.76 -20.44
N GLN A 145 3.76 -39.60 -19.64
CA GLN A 145 4.17 -40.99 -19.44
C GLN A 145 4.07 -41.80 -20.73
N VAL A 146 2.97 -41.66 -21.50
CA VAL A 146 2.80 -42.34 -22.79
C VAL A 146 3.82 -41.85 -23.82
N ALA A 147 4.15 -40.55 -23.84
CA ALA A 147 5.21 -40.02 -24.71
C ALA A 147 6.59 -40.60 -24.34
N GLN A 148 6.89 -40.73 -23.05
CA GLN A 148 8.12 -41.39 -22.58
C GLN A 148 8.16 -42.88 -22.90
N LEU A 149 7.03 -43.58 -22.78
CA LEU A 149 6.91 -44.98 -23.16
C LEU A 149 7.08 -45.17 -24.67
N ALA A 150 6.46 -44.32 -25.50
CA ALA A 150 6.63 -44.33 -26.94
C ALA A 150 8.10 -44.09 -27.35
N GLN A 151 8.77 -43.14 -26.68
CA GLN A 151 10.20 -42.88 -26.88
C GLN A 151 11.05 -44.10 -26.48
N THR A 152 10.74 -44.74 -25.36
CA THR A 152 11.45 -45.93 -24.89
C THR A 152 11.23 -47.10 -25.84
N ASN A 153 10.00 -47.30 -26.34
CA ASN A 153 9.70 -48.35 -27.30
C ASN A 153 10.44 -48.14 -28.63
N SER A 154 10.48 -46.91 -29.15
CA SER A 154 11.27 -46.58 -30.34
C SER A 154 12.78 -46.83 -30.13
N ASN A 155 13.30 -46.48 -28.94
CA ASN A 155 14.69 -46.78 -28.59
C ASN A 155 14.95 -48.29 -28.52
N LEU A 156 14.03 -49.08 -27.97
CA LEU A 156 14.12 -50.54 -27.92
C LEU A 156 14.03 -51.16 -29.32
N GLU A 157 13.13 -50.71 -30.19
CA GLU A 157 13.06 -51.13 -31.59
C GLU A 157 14.37 -50.82 -32.32
N SER A 158 14.96 -49.64 -32.09
CA SER A 158 16.25 -49.29 -32.70
C SER A 158 17.40 -50.16 -32.19
N MET A 159 17.38 -50.53 -30.90
CA MET A 159 18.35 -51.47 -30.32
C MET A 159 18.15 -52.88 -30.87
N MET A 160 16.90 -53.33 -31.01
CA MET A 160 16.56 -54.63 -31.57
C MET A 160 16.93 -54.72 -33.05
N ALA A 161 16.69 -53.66 -33.83
CA ALA A 161 17.12 -53.55 -35.21
C ALA A 161 18.65 -53.60 -35.33
N ARG A 162 19.38 -52.89 -34.47
CA ARG A 162 20.86 -52.96 -34.42
C ARG A 162 21.39 -54.33 -33.96
N LEU A 163 20.65 -55.02 -33.08
CA LEU A 163 20.98 -56.38 -32.65
C LEU A 163 20.77 -57.38 -33.79
N MET A 164 19.65 -57.28 -34.52
CA MET A 164 19.39 -58.10 -35.72
C MET A 164 20.42 -57.82 -36.82
N ASP A 165 20.74 -56.56 -37.09
CA ASP A 165 21.78 -56.17 -38.06
C ASP A 165 23.17 -56.73 -37.67
N LYS A 166 23.51 -56.73 -36.38
CA LYS A 166 24.72 -57.41 -35.89
C LYS A 166 24.66 -58.93 -35.99
N LEU A 167 23.51 -59.55 -35.75
CA LEU A 167 23.35 -61.00 -35.88
C LEU A 167 23.42 -61.46 -37.36
N ASP A 168 22.84 -60.69 -38.29
CA ASP A 168 22.95 -60.93 -39.73
C ASP A 168 24.36 -60.63 -40.27
N GLY A 169 25.07 -59.67 -39.67
CA GLY A 169 26.47 -59.39 -39.99
C GLY A 169 27.45 -60.50 -39.58
N ASP A 170 27.12 -61.30 -38.55
CA ASP A 170 28.00 -62.36 -38.03
C ASP A 170 27.77 -63.71 -38.74
N SER A 171 26.57 -63.96 -39.26
CA SER A 171 26.27 -65.16 -40.07
C SER A 171 27.00 -65.14 -41.44
N ASN A 172 27.26 -63.95 -42.01
CA ASN A 172 27.91 -63.81 -43.31
C ASN A 172 29.45 -63.90 -43.27
N LYS A 173 30.08 -63.97 -42.08
CA LYS A 173 31.54 -64.17 -41.95
C LYS A 173 31.97 -65.63 -41.87
N SER A 174 31.05 -66.58 -41.63
CA SER A 174 31.42 -68.00 -41.52
C SER A 174 31.54 -68.75 -42.86
N SER A 175 31.01 -68.19 -43.97
CA SER A 175 30.98 -68.88 -45.28
C SER A 175 32.13 -68.55 -46.24
N LYS A 176 33.19 -67.86 -45.82
CA LYS A 176 34.31 -67.46 -46.70
C LYS A 176 35.65 -68.18 -46.48
N ASN A 177 35.68 -69.23 -45.67
CA ASN A 177 36.84 -70.13 -45.60
C ASN A 177 36.42 -71.57 -45.94
N LYS A 178 36.36 -71.89 -47.24
CA LYS A 178 36.58 -73.25 -47.73
C LYS A 178 37.10 -73.21 -49.16
#